data_AF-A0A9P6DKA1-F1
#
_entry.id   AF-A0A9P6DKA1-F1
#
_cell.length_a   1.000
_cell.length_b   1.000
_cell.length_c   1.000
_cell.angle_alpha   90.00
_cell.angle_beta   90.00
_cell.angle_gamma   90.00
#
_symmetry.space_group_name_H-M   'P 1'
#
loop_
_entity.id
_entity.type
_entity.pdbx_description
1 polymer ?
#
loop_
_entity_poly.entity_id
_entity_poly.type
_entity_poly.pdbx_seq_one_letter_code
_entity_poly.pdbx_strand_id
1 'polypeptide(L)'
;FFEMRMNVCALKRRLRDKLWERRFEEGRLRADYRPFVTGKYYVCAQITRATERRGGVFKRLANKINALINDMTVLKKSRAAPGMATLPSLIDVSNIWDMADPALYEDWDMVQDEDTAPAWLCDEETRRGIVAMLEKARCKEEKRRL
;
A
#
# COMPACT_ATOMS: atom_id res chain seq x y z
N PHE A 1 8.22 -16.01 -9.78
CA PHE A 1 7.78 -16.28 -8.40
C PHE A 1 8.40 -15.28 -7.40
N PHE A 2 9.73 -15.19 -7.29
CA PHE A 2 10.42 -14.24 -6.39
C PHE A 2 10.06 -12.78 -6.65
N GLU A 3 10.06 -12.33 -7.91
CA GLU A 3 9.65 -10.97 -8.28
C GLU A 3 8.22 -10.66 -7.83
N MET A 4 7.29 -11.60 -8.03
CA MET A 4 5.91 -11.45 -7.58
C MET A 4 5.85 -11.34 -6.05
N ARG A 5 6.69 -12.10 -5.32
CA ARG A 5 6.77 -12.04 -3.85
C ARG A 5 7.24 -10.67 -3.39
N MET A 6 8.33 -10.17 -3.96
CA MET A 6 8.82 -8.83 -3.68
C MET A 6 7.76 -7.77 -3.97
N ASN A 7 7.02 -7.91 -5.08
CA ASN A 7 5.91 -7.01 -5.41
C ASN A 7 4.77 -7.08 -4.38
N VAL A 8 4.39 -8.27 -3.92
CA VAL A 8 3.36 -8.43 -2.88
C VAL A 8 3.82 -7.80 -1.57
N CYS A 9 5.05 -8.05 -1.11
CA CYS A 9 5.62 -7.45 0.09
C CYS A 9 5.61 -5.91 0.00
N ALA A 10 6.09 -5.36 -1.12
CA ALA A 10 6.10 -3.92 -1.34
C ALA A 10 4.69 -3.31 -1.33
N LEU A 11 3.71 -3.98 -1.96
CA LEU A 11 2.33 -3.50 -1.98
C LEU A 11 1.65 -3.62 -0.61
N LYS A 12 1.93 -4.68 0.15
CA LYS A 12 1.45 -4.84 1.54
C LYS A 12 1.99 -3.71 2.42
N ARG A 13 3.29 -3.41 2.34
CA ARG A 13 3.90 -2.30 3.08
C ARG A 13 3.27 -0.96 2.72
N ARG A 14 3.10 -0.66 1.42
CA ARG A 14 2.40 0.55 0.97
C ARG A 14 0.96 0.64 1.47
N LEU A 15 0.24 -0.48 1.48
CA LEU A 15 -1.13 -0.52 1.98
C LEU A 15 -1.15 -0.21 3.48
N ARG A 16 -0.21 -0.80 4.24
CA ARG A 16 -0.03 -0.57 5.67
C ARG A 16 0.27 0.90 5.96
N ASP A 17 1.25 1.50 5.28
CA ASP A 17 1.62 2.90 5.46
C ASP A 17 0.44 3.84 5.21
N LYS A 18 -0.34 3.60 4.15
CA LYS A 18 -1.54 4.39 3.86
C LYS A 18 -2.65 4.20 4.90
N LEU A 19 -2.79 2.99 5.46
CA LEU A 19 -3.76 2.73 6.53
C LEU A 19 -3.34 3.45 7.82
N TRP A 20 -2.03 3.45 8.13
CA TRP A 20 -1.45 4.21 9.23
C TRP A 20 -1.68 5.72 9.07
N GLU A 21 -1.33 6.29 7.91
CA GLU A 21 -1.57 7.70 7.59
C GLU A 21 -3.04 8.07 7.77
N ARG A 22 -3.95 7.25 7.23
CA ARG A 22 -5.39 7.47 7.38
C ARG A 22 -5.84 7.43 8.84
N ARG A 23 -5.40 6.45 9.62
CA ARG A 23 -5.78 6.34 11.04
C ARG A 23 -5.28 7.55 11.83
N PHE A 24 -4.08 8.01 11.52
CA PHE A 24 -3.52 9.21 12.13
C PHE A 24 -4.29 10.47 11.71
N GLU A 25 -4.62 10.63 10.42
CA GLU A 25 -5.47 11.70 9.93
C GLU A 25 -6.84 11.70 10.62
N GLU A 26 -7.47 10.53 10.76
CA GLU A 26 -8.76 10.38 11.42
C GLU A 26 -8.67 10.73 12.91
N GLY A 27 -7.62 10.28 13.60
CA GLY A 27 -7.36 10.62 15.00
C GLY A 27 -7.16 12.12 15.20
N ARG A 28 -6.36 12.76 14.34
CA ARG A 28 -6.15 14.22 14.33
C ARG A 28 -7.46 14.97 14.11
N LEU A 29 -8.23 14.58 13.09
CA LEU A 29 -9.53 15.18 12.80
C LEU A 29 -10.50 14.99 13.97
N ARG A 30 -10.57 13.82 14.60
CA ARG A 30 -11.43 13.62 15.77
C ARG A 30 -10.99 14.45 16.99
N ALA A 31 -9.69 14.66 17.18
CA ALA A 31 -9.15 15.48 18.27
C ALA A 31 -9.42 16.98 18.06
N ASP A 32 -9.14 17.50 16.86
CA ASP A 32 -9.37 18.91 16.48
C ASP A 32 -10.87 19.26 16.49
N TYR A 33 -11.72 18.25 16.20
CA TYR A 33 -13.17 18.37 16.18
C TYR A 33 -13.83 17.77 17.43
N ARG A 34 -13.19 17.84 18.61
CA ARG A 34 -13.83 17.49 19.89
C ARG A 34 -15.22 18.18 19.99
N PRO A 35 -16.29 17.44 20.35
CA PRO A 35 -17.64 17.96 20.31
C PRO A 35 -17.89 18.84 21.53
N PHE A 36 -17.57 20.13 21.43
CA PHE A 36 -18.03 21.10 22.41
C PHE A 36 -19.32 21.83 22.02
N VAL A 37 -19.80 21.75 20.78
CA VAL A 37 -21.00 22.49 20.38
C VAL A 37 -21.77 21.80 19.24
N THR A 38 -23.09 21.72 19.43
CA THR A 38 -24.15 21.06 18.64
C THR A 38 -24.29 21.51 17.16
N GLY A 39 -23.28 22.15 16.56
CA GLY A 39 -23.32 22.67 15.17
C GLY A 39 -22.43 21.95 14.16
N LYS A 40 -21.54 21.03 14.57
CA LYS A 40 -20.49 20.46 13.70
C LYS A 40 -20.81 19.10 13.06
N TYR A 41 -22.03 18.57 13.20
CA TYR A 41 -22.44 17.29 12.60
C TYR A 41 -22.20 17.24 11.09
N TYR A 42 -22.53 18.33 10.38
CA TYR A 42 -22.35 18.43 8.93
C TYR A 42 -20.88 18.38 8.50
N VAL A 43 -19.98 18.94 9.31
CA VAL A 43 -18.52 18.92 9.03
C VAL A 43 -17.98 17.51 9.23
N CYS A 44 -18.37 16.83 10.32
CA CYS A 44 -18.03 15.42 10.51
C CYS A 44 -18.56 14.54 9.36
N ALA A 45 -19.79 14.76 8.90
CA ALA A 45 -20.39 14.01 7.78
C ALA A 45 -19.70 14.28 6.42
N GLN A 46 -19.22 15.50 6.17
CA GLN A 46 -18.44 15.79 4.96
C GLN A 46 -17.05 15.14 5.02
N ILE A 47 -16.42 15.15 6.19
CA ILE A 47 -15.13 14.49 6.43
C ILE A 47 -15.25 12.97 6.23
N THR A 48 -16.28 12.33 6.78
CA THR A 48 -16.51 10.88 6.60
C THR A 48 -16.74 10.52 5.13
N ARG A 49 -17.54 11.31 4.40
CA ARG A 49 -17.75 11.10 2.95
C ARG A 49 -16.46 11.29 2.15
N ALA A 50 -15.62 12.26 2.52
CA ALA A 50 -14.34 12.49 1.87
C ALA A 50 -13.35 11.33 2.13
N THR A 51 -13.34 10.78 3.35
CA THR A 51 -12.50 9.61 3.69
C THR A 51 -13.00 8.33 3.03
N GLU A 52 -14.31 8.13 2.90
CA GLU A 52 -14.91 7.01 2.16
C GLU A 52 -14.53 7.02 0.68
N ARG A 53 -14.54 8.20 0.02
CA ARG A 53 -14.10 8.35 -1.37
C ARG A 53 -12.64 7.96 -1.57
N ARG A 54 -11.77 8.26 -0.60
CA ARG A 54 -10.35 7.83 -0.61
C ARG A 54 -10.22 6.30 -0.51
N GLY A 55 -11.28 5.60 -0.09
CA GLY A 55 -11.38 4.13 -0.02
C GLY A 55 -11.19 3.37 -1.31
N GLY A 56 -11.54 3.99 -2.44
CA GLY A 56 -11.29 3.39 -3.74
C GLY A 56 -9.80 3.07 -3.95
N VAL A 57 -8.89 3.87 -3.40
CA VAL A 57 -7.44 3.66 -3.52
C VAL A 57 -7.00 2.40 -2.78
N PHE A 58 -7.49 2.19 -1.55
CA PHE A 58 -7.16 1.03 -0.73
C PHE A 58 -7.69 -0.26 -1.36
N LYS A 59 -8.96 -0.26 -1.78
CA LYS A 59 -9.58 -1.41 -2.45
C LYS A 59 -8.83 -1.80 -3.72
N ARG A 60 -8.41 -0.81 -4.52
CA ARG A 60 -7.56 -1.06 -5.70
C ARG A 60 -6.23 -1.71 -5.34
N LEU A 61 -5.58 -1.27 -4.25
CA LEU A 61 -4.31 -1.85 -3.79
C LEU A 61 -4.48 -3.29 -3.31
N ALA A 62 -5.49 -3.60 -2.48
CA ALA A 62 -5.72 -4.99 -2.07
C ALA A 62 -6.14 -5.89 -3.22
N ASN A 63 -6.97 -5.41 -4.15
CA ASN A 63 -7.31 -6.19 -5.34
C ASN A 63 -6.05 -6.53 -6.15
N LYS A 64 -5.11 -5.59 -6.28
CA LYS A 64 -3.83 -5.84 -6.95
C LYS A 64 -2.98 -6.88 -6.20
N ILE A 65 -2.95 -6.81 -4.87
CA ILE A 65 -2.26 -7.80 -4.04
C ILE A 65 -2.89 -9.18 -4.21
N ASN A 66 -4.21 -9.28 -4.11
CA ASN A 66 -4.95 -10.53 -4.26
C ASN A 66 -4.79 -11.14 -5.66
N ALA A 67 -4.72 -10.31 -6.71
CA ALA A 67 -4.41 -10.77 -8.07
C ALA A 67 -3.01 -11.42 -8.13
N LEU A 68 -1.98 -10.77 -7.57
CA LEU A 68 -0.62 -11.33 -7.52
C LEU A 68 -0.56 -12.61 -6.68
N ILE A 69 -1.28 -12.68 -5.57
CA ILE A 69 -1.38 -13.91 -4.76
C ILE A 69 -2.02 -15.03 -5.60
N ASN A 70 -3.10 -14.76 -6.33
CA ASN A 70 -3.71 -15.74 -7.21
C ASN A 70 -2.74 -16.21 -8.31
N ASP A 71 -1.99 -15.32 -8.93
CA ASP A 71 -0.97 -15.68 -9.93
C ASP A 71 0.11 -16.59 -9.32
N MET A 72 0.53 -16.32 -8.07
CA MET A 72 1.44 -17.21 -7.35
C MET A 72 0.82 -18.58 -7.07
N THR A 73 -0.48 -18.66 -6.76
CA THR A 73 -1.16 -19.95 -6.55
C THR A 73 -1.14 -20.79 -7.82
N VAL A 74 -1.34 -20.15 -8.97
CA VAL A 74 -1.27 -20.81 -10.29
C VAL A 74 0.15 -21.32 -10.55
N LEU A 75 1.16 -20.48 -10.30
CA LEU A 75 2.57 -20.88 -10.46
C LEU A 75 2.95 -22.05 -9.55
N LYS A 76 2.48 -22.06 -8.31
CA LYS A 76 2.70 -23.19 -7.39
C LYS A 76 2.02 -24.47 -7.87
N LYS A 77 0.78 -24.39 -8.35
CA LYS A 77 0.07 -25.54 -8.93
C LYS A 77 0.78 -26.10 -10.16
N SER A 78 1.36 -25.22 -10.99
CA SER A 78 2.14 -25.59 -12.17
C SER A 78 3.55 -26.14 -11.87
N ARG A 79 3.94 -26.25 -10.59
CA ARG A 79 5.30 -26.63 -10.13
C ARG A 79 6.45 -25.72 -10.65
N ALA A 80 6.13 -24.53 -11.15
CA ALA A 80 7.10 -23.51 -11.55
C ALA A 80 7.62 -22.66 -10.36
N ALA A 81 7.10 -22.92 -9.15
CA ALA A 81 7.55 -22.30 -7.91
C ALA A 81 8.39 -23.29 -7.07
N PRO A 82 9.31 -22.80 -6.21
CA PRO A 82 10.05 -23.65 -5.29
C PRO A 82 9.12 -24.51 -4.43
N GLY A 83 9.45 -25.79 -4.23
CA GLY A 83 8.56 -26.75 -3.56
C GLY A 83 8.16 -26.37 -2.13
N MET A 84 9.05 -25.70 -1.40
CA MET A 84 8.81 -25.18 -0.04
C MET A 84 8.35 -23.72 -0.02
N ALA A 85 7.96 -23.15 -1.16
CA ALA A 85 7.49 -21.79 -1.19
C ALA A 85 6.12 -21.65 -0.51
N THR A 86 6.11 -20.97 0.62
CA THR A 86 4.89 -20.59 1.34
C THR A 86 4.24 -19.41 0.58
N LEU A 87 2.89 -19.38 0.50
CA LEU A 87 2.13 -18.29 -0.14
C LEU A 87 1.44 -17.38 0.89
N PRO A 88 1.36 -16.07 0.63
CA PRO A 88 0.63 -15.14 1.47
C PRO A 88 -0.88 -15.42 1.51
N SER A 89 -1.50 -15.10 2.64
CA SER A 89 -2.96 -15.05 2.82
C SER A 89 -3.59 -13.93 1.98
N LEU A 90 -4.79 -14.21 1.44
CA LEU A 90 -5.60 -13.23 0.71
C LEU A 90 -6.13 -12.16 1.68
N ILE A 91 -6.15 -10.91 1.22
CA ILE A 91 -6.63 -9.77 2.00
C ILE A 91 -8.16 -9.65 1.84
N ASP A 92 -8.87 -9.42 2.94
CA ASP A 92 -10.29 -9.10 2.89
C ASP A 92 -10.51 -7.67 2.37
N VAL A 93 -11.08 -7.57 1.18
CA VAL A 93 -11.35 -6.28 0.52
C VAL A 93 -12.60 -5.60 1.09
N SER A 94 -13.50 -6.37 1.72
CA SER A 94 -14.75 -5.84 2.27
C SER A 94 -14.49 -4.94 3.48
N ASN A 95 -13.62 -5.37 4.39
CA ASN A 95 -13.22 -4.65 5.59
C ASN A 95 -11.77 -4.15 5.55
N ILE A 96 -11.30 -3.70 4.38
CA ILE A 96 -9.91 -3.22 4.18
C ILE A 96 -9.47 -2.08 5.09
N TRP A 97 -10.45 -1.43 5.71
CA TRP A 97 -10.28 -0.32 6.62
C TRP A 97 -9.92 -0.75 8.03
N ASP A 98 -10.22 -2.01 8.36
CA ASP A 98 -9.91 -2.55 9.65
C ASP A 98 -8.42 -2.85 9.71
N MET A 99 -7.75 -2.08 10.54
CA MET A 99 -6.33 -2.21 10.80
C MET A 99 -6.01 -3.48 11.61
N ALA A 100 -7.02 -4.19 12.10
CA ALA A 100 -6.86 -5.44 12.82
C ALA A 100 -6.74 -6.68 11.90
N ASP A 101 -6.82 -6.53 10.56
CA ASP A 101 -6.71 -7.68 9.64
C ASP A 101 -5.35 -8.38 9.78
N PRO A 102 -5.30 -9.62 10.31
CA PRO A 102 -4.06 -10.35 10.50
C PRO A 102 -3.30 -10.56 9.19
N ALA A 103 -3.99 -10.69 8.04
CA ALA A 103 -3.37 -10.93 6.73
C ALA A 103 -2.46 -9.77 6.28
N LEU A 104 -2.66 -8.58 6.85
CA LEU A 104 -1.87 -7.37 6.58
C LEU A 104 -0.55 -7.31 7.36
N TYR A 105 -0.50 -7.99 8.51
CA TYR A 105 0.62 -8.01 9.45
C TYR A 105 1.29 -9.37 9.61
N GLU A 106 0.73 -10.41 8.98
CA GLU A 106 1.36 -11.73 8.98
C GLU A 106 2.79 -11.61 8.43
N ASP A 107 3.76 -12.02 9.25
CA ASP A 107 5.20 -11.75 9.13
C ASP A 107 5.88 -12.55 8.01
N TRP A 108 5.48 -12.25 6.78
CA TRP A 108 6.27 -12.62 5.60
C TRP A 108 7.48 -11.70 5.38
N ASP A 109 7.49 -10.57 6.07
CA ASP A 109 8.47 -9.48 5.90
C ASP A 109 9.60 -9.50 6.96
N MET A 110 9.61 -10.47 7.89
CA MET A 110 10.51 -10.44 9.06
C MET A 110 11.67 -11.43 9.03
N VAL A 111 11.79 -12.31 8.04
CA VAL A 111 12.92 -13.25 7.97
C VAL A 111 13.34 -13.46 6.53
N GLN A 112 14.23 -12.60 6.04
CA GLN A 112 15.58 -12.91 5.55
C GLN A 112 16.15 -11.62 4.93
N ASP A 113 17.34 -11.20 5.38
CA ASP A 113 18.05 -9.99 4.91
C ASP A 113 18.23 -9.90 3.38
N GLU A 114 18.06 -11.01 2.64
CA GLU A 114 18.10 -11.05 1.17
C GLU A 114 16.78 -10.70 0.46
N ASP A 115 15.64 -10.68 1.16
CA ASP A 115 14.29 -10.56 0.56
C ASP A 115 13.61 -9.20 0.85
N THR A 116 14.33 -8.24 1.44
CA THR A 116 13.79 -6.89 1.65
C THR A 116 13.58 -6.22 0.29
N ALA A 117 12.31 -6.10 -0.11
CA ALA A 117 11.93 -5.45 -1.37
C ALA A 117 12.55 -4.04 -1.44
N PRO A 118 13.23 -3.70 -2.56
CA PRO A 118 14.10 -2.54 -2.62
C PRO A 118 13.33 -1.23 -2.40
N ALA A 119 14.01 -0.23 -1.84
CA ALA A 119 13.38 1.04 -1.44
C ALA A 119 12.61 1.72 -2.58
N TRP A 120 13.09 1.66 -3.83
CA TRP A 120 12.39 2.23 -4.99
C TRP A 120 11.03 1.56 -5.27
N LEU A 121 10.84 0.32 -4.81
CA LEU A 121 9.61 -0.45 -4.93
C LEU A 121 8.71 -0.28 -3.69
N CYS A 122 9.26 -0.15 -2.49
CA CYS A 122 8.45 -0.03 -1.28
C CYS A 122 8.07 1.41 -0.94
N ASP A 123 9.05 2.30 -0.96
CA ASP A 123 8.93 3.65 -0.43
C ASP A 123 8.41 4.64 -1.49
N GLU A 124 7.46 5.49 -1.09
CA GLU A 124 6.91 6.54 -1.94
C GLU A 124 7.88 7.71 -2.07
N GLU A 125 8.64 8.04 -1.04
CA GLU A 125 9.62 9.14 -1.09
C GLU A 125 10.76 8.83 -2.05
N THR A 126 11.35 7.64 -1.93
CA THR A 126 12.40 7.15 -2.83
C THR A 126 11.93 7.18 -4.28
N ARG A 127 10.70 6.72 -4.57
CA ARG A 127 10.17 6.72 -5.94
C ARG A 127 9.97 8.13 -6.48
N ARG A 128 9.40 9.04 -5.67
CA ARG A 128 9.24 10.45 -6.05
C ARG A 128 10.60 11.10 -6.31
N GLY A 129 11.60 10.79 -5.49
CA GLY A 129 12.98 11.25 -5.69
C GLY A 129 13.59 10.77 -7.00
N ILE A 130 13.40 9.49 -7.34
CA ILE A 130 13.88 8.92 -8.62
C ILE A 130 13.22 9.63 -9.81
N VAL A 131 11.89 9.78 -9.79
CA VAL A 131 11.15 10.48 -10.87
C VAL A 131 11.65 11.92 -11.02
N ALA A 132 11.80 12.65 -9.91
CA ALA A 132 12.31 14.02 -9.94
C ALA A 132 13.75 14.11 -10.47
N MET A 133 14.61 13.15 -10.14
CA MET A 133 15.96 13.07 -10.71
C MET A 133 15.95 12.82 -12.22
N LEU A 134 15.12 11.89 -12.69
CA LEU A 134 14.99 11.58 -14.12
C LEU A 134 14.44 12.76 -14.91
N GLU A 135 13.46 13.46 -14.35
CA GLU A 135 12.89 14.66 -14.96
C GLU A 135 13.92 15.79 -15.06
N LYS A 136 14.73 16.01 -14.01
CA LYS A 136 15.85 16.94 -14.05
C LYS A 136 16.88 16.55 -15.11
N ALA A 137 17.20 15.26 -15.24
CA ALA A 137 18.14 14.77 -16.25
C ALA A 137 17.61 14.99 -17.68
N ARG A 138 16.33 14.69 -17.91
CA ARG A 138 15.63 14.96 -19.18
C ARG A 138 15.69 16.45 -19.54
N CYS A 139 15.35 17.34 -18.60
CA CYS A 139 15.43 18.79 -18.83
C CYS A 139 16.84 19.26 -19.21
N LYS A 140 17.89 18.66 -18.65
CA LYS A 140 19.29 18.98 -19.03
C LYS A 140 19.64 18.49 -20.42
N GLU A 141 19.18 17.29 -20.77
CA GLU A 141 19.38 16.75 -22.12
C GLU A 141 18.69 17.62 -23.17
N GLU A 142 17.45 18.00 -22.91
CA GLU A 142 16.64 18.84 -23.80
C GLU A 142 17.27 20.22 -23.99
N LYS A 143 17.84 20.81 -22.93
CA LYS A 143 18.65 22.04 -23.02
C LYS A 143 19.94 21.89 -23.83
N ARG A 144 20.53 20.70 -23.93
CA ARG A 144 21.75 20.46 -24.74
C ARG A 144 21.44 20.25 -26.21
N ARG A 145 20.20 19.85 -26.53
CA ARG A 145 19.73 19.67 -27.91
C ARG A 145 19.33 20.98 -28.59
N LEU A 146 18.99 21.99 -27.80
CA LEU A 146 18.77 23.38 -28.22
C LEU A 146 20.11 24.12 -28.38
#